data_AF-A0A9D1U954-F1
#
_entry.id   AF-A0A9D1U954-F1
#
_cell.length_a   1.000
_cell.length_b   1.000
_cell.length_c   1.000
_cell.angle_alpha   90.00
_cell.angle_beta   90.00
_cell.angle_gamma   90.00
#
_symmetry.space_group_name_H-M   'P 1'
#
loop_
_entity.id
_entity.type
_entity.pdbx_description
1 polymer ?
#
loop_
_entity_poly.entity_id
_entity_poly.type
_entity_poly.pdbx_seq_one_letter_code
_entity_poly.pdbx_strand_id
1 'polypeptide(L)'
;MILPELLPLLAIHLYALGTAAVVAGILARNEWLKRAALVLTVLAFTAHTLLLGVTFFDDGFAGLTRSVYVQLLAWCITLIGLIAWLRSRYESLLLIVAPFSLLTFLIALLLRHAETPLPPVLSGMTFTIHITAIFISIGLMALAFGAGVLFLIQAKTIKSKS
;
A
#
# COMPACT_ATOMS: atom_id res chain seq x y z
N MET A 1 -6.51 -3.29 -26.06
CA MET A 1 -6.35 -4.39 -25.08
C MET A 1 -5.05 -4.30 -24.25
N ILE A 2 -4.32 -3.17 -24.21
CA ILE A 2 -2.98 -3.12 -23.58
C ILE A 2 -3.01 -2.51 -22.15
N LEU A 3 -3.93 -1.56 -21.90
CA LEU A 3 -3.97 -0.79 -20.66
C LEU A 3 -4.23 -1.60 -19.37
N PRO A 4 -5.21 -2.54 -19.30
CA PRO A 4 -5.51 -3.25 -18.06
C PRO A 4 -4.43 -4.26 -17.64
N GLU A 5 -3.59 -4.70 -18.59
CA GLU A 5 -2.44 -5.56 -18.30
C GLU A 5 -1.22 -4.75 -17.85
N LEU A 6 -0.99 -3.56 -18.43
CA LEU A 6 0.17 -2.73 -18.09
C LEU A 6 0.04 -2.02 -16.74
N LEU A 7 -1.15 -1.58 -16.34
CA LEU A 7 -1.40 -0.87 -15.08
C LEU A 7 -0.90 -1.62 -13.82
N PRO A 8 -1.26 -2.90 -13.59
CA PRO A 8 -0.80 -3.64 -12.42
C PRO A 8 0.72 -3.88 -12.45
N LEU A 9 1.28 -4.13 -13.64
CA LEU A 9 2.73 -4.27 -13.85
C LEU A 9 3.46 -2.96 -13.53
N LEU A 10 2.94 -1.81 -13.98
CA LEU A 10 3.51 -0.51 -13.67
C LEU A 10 3.45 -0.23 -12.16
N ALA A 11 2.28 -0.42 -11.55
CA ALA A 11 2.08 -0.15 -10.13
C ALA A 11 3.03 -0.97 -9.25
N ILE A 12 3.17 -2.29 -9.52
CA ILE A 12 4.05 -3.14 -8.72
C ILE A 12 5.53 -2.75 -8.85
N HIS A 13 5.99 -2.42 -10.06
CA HIS A 13 7.37 -1.98 -10.26
C HIS A 13 7.64 -0.65 -9.55
N LEU A 14 6.69 0.29 -9.60
CA LEU A 14 6.81 1.55 -8.87
C LEU A 14 6.83 1.33 -7.35
N TYR A 15 5.99 0.44 -6.80
CA TYR A 15 6.05 0.08 -5.38
C TYR A 15 7.37 -0.61 -5.01
N ALA A 16 7.89 -1.49 -5.87
CA ALA A 16 9.17 -2.18 -5.65
C ALA A 16 10.35 -1.20 -5.67
N LEU A 17 10.41 -0.33 -6.68
CA LEU A 17 11.43 0.72 -6.78
C LEU A 17 11.31 1.73 -5.63
N GLY A 18 10.09 2.12 -5.25
CA GLY A 18 9.86 3.01 -4.11
C GLY A 18 10.34 2.39 -2.80
N THR A 19 10.05 1.11 -2.58
CA THR A 19 10.54 0.35 -1.42
C THR A 19 12.07 0.28 -1.40
N ALA A 20 12.69 -0.10 -2.51
CA ALA A 20 14.14 -0.17 -2.63
C ALA A 20 14.80 1.20 -2.39
N ALA A 21 14.25 2.27 -2.98
CA ALA A 21 14.73 3.63 -2.83
C ALA A 21 14.61 4.12 -1.38
N VAL A 22 13.53 3.78 -0.66
CA VAL A 22 13.36 4.20 0.74
C VAL A 22 14.37 3.50 1.65
N VAL A 23 14.59 2.20 1.44
CA VAL A 23 15.58 1.42 2.19
C VAL A 23 16.97 1.96 1.91
N ALA A 24 17.33 2.10 0.63
CA ALA A 24 18.63 2.64 0.23
C ALA A 24 18.84 4.07 0.73
N GLY A 25 17.83 4.94 0.66
CA GLY A 25 17.91 6.33 1.11
C GLY A 25 18.11 6.47 2.61
N ILE A 26 17.50 5.59 3.42
CA ILE A 26 17.70 5.57 4.87
C ILE A 26 19.08 5.01 5.22
N LEU A 27 19.49 3.88 4.62
CA LEU A 27 20.79 3.27 4.88
C LEU A 27 21.96 4.17 4.46
N ALA A 28 21.87 4.75 3.27
CA ALA A 28 22.88 5.66 2.72
C ALA A 28 22.78 7.09 3.27
N ARG A 29 21.78 7.39 4.10
CA ARG A 29 21.45 8.76 4.58
C ARG A 29 21.37 9.78 3.44
N ASN A 30 20.83 9.36 2.30
CA ASN A 30 20.81 10.15 1.08
C ASN A 30 19.42 10.74 0.85
N GLU A 31 19.30 12.06 1.03
CA GLU A 31 18.07 12.82 0.88
C GLU A 31 17.44 12.71 -0.53
N TRP A 32 18.27 12.58 -1.58
CA TRP A 32 17.76 12.43 -2.94
C TRP A 32 17.03 11.10 -3.12
N LEU A 33 17.58 10.00 -2.58
CA LEU A 33 16.94 8.69 -2.64
C LEU A 33 15.63 8.64 -1.85
N LYS A 34 15.56 9.34 -0.71
CA LYS A 34 14.32 9.43 0.07
C LYS A 34 13.22 10.21 -0.65
N ARG A 35 13.59 11.32 -1.31
CA ARG A 35 12.66 12.07 -2.18
C ARG A 35 12.22 11.24 -3.37
N ALA A 36 13.14 10.52 -4.01
CA ALA A 36 12.82 9.59 -5.09
C ALA A 36 11.83 8.51 -4.62
N ALA A 37 12.05 7.94 -3.43
CA ALA A 37 11.15 6.94 -2.83
C ALA A 37 9.73 7.47 -2.60
N LEU A 38 9.60 8.71 -2.11
CA LEU A 38 8.31 9.37 -1.98
C LEU A 38 7.63 9.54 -3.34
N VAL A 39 8.34 10.09 -4.32
CA VAL A 39 7.79 10.32 -5.68
C VAL A 39 7.35 8.99 -6.30
N LEU A 40 8.18 7.95 -6.21
CA LEU A 40 7.85 6.61 -6.70
C LEU A 40 6.62 6.02 -5.99
N THR A 41 6.50 6.19 -4.68
CA THR A 41 5.33 5.73 -3.91
C THR A 41 4.06 6.46 -4.32
N VAL A 42 4.13 7.78 -4.55
CA VAL A 42 3.00 8.58 -5.04
C VAL A 42 2.61 8.13 -6.44
N LEU A 43 3.57 7.95 -7.35
CA LEU A 43 3.30 7.46 -8.70
C LEU A 43 2.69 6.05 -8.68
N ALA A 44 3.20 5.16 -7.82
CA ALA A 44 2.65 3.82 -7.62
C ALA A 44 1.19 3.91 -7.15
N PHE A 45 0.91 4.78 -6.18
CA PHE A 45 -0.44 5.01 -5.66
C PHE A 45 -1.38 5.57 -6.74
N THR A 46 -0.92 6.50 -7.57
CA THR A 46 -1.71 7.03 -8.69
C THR A 46 -2.03 5.94 -9.72
N ALA A 47 -1.03 5.15 -10.13
CA ALA A 47 -1.24 4.03 -11.06
C ALA A 47 -2.20 2.98 -10.47
N HIS A 48 -2.07 2.68 -9.18
CA HIS A 48 -2.94 1.76 -8.46
C HIS A 48 -4.38 2.30 -8.32
N THR A 49 -4.54 3.61 -8.11
CA THR A 49 -5.87 4.27 -8.09
C THR A 49 -6.53 4.19 -9.46
N LEU A 50 -5.78 4.41 -10.53
CA LEU A 50 -6.28 4.26 -11.91
C LEU A 50 -6.69 2.81 -12.20
N LEU A 51 -5.89 1.83 -11.77
CA LEU A 51 -6.21 0.42 -11.91
C LEU A 51 -7.56 0.08 -11.25
N LEU A 52 -7.74 0.46 -9.98
CA LEU A 52 -9.01 0.24 -9.28
C LEU A 52 -10.15 0.97 -10.00
N GLY A 53 -9.93 2.22 -10.42
CA GLY A 53 -10.92 2.99 -11.18
C GLY A 53 -11.39 2.25 -12.43
N VAL A 54 -10.47 1.80 -13.28
CA VAL A 54 -10.80 1.02 -14.50
C VAL A 54 -11.58 -0.24 -14.14
N THR A 55 -11.14 -1.01 -13.14
CA THR A 55 -11.87 -2.22 -12.69
C THR A 55 -13.30 -1.92 -12.23
N PHE A 56 -13.51 -0.82 -11.49
CA PHE A 56 -14.85 -0.41 -11.07
C PHE A 56 -15.72 0.08 -12.23
N PHE A 57 -15.13 0.73 -13.25
CA PHE A 57 -15.86 1.21 -14.42
C PHE A 57 -16.27 0.09 -15.37
N ASP A 58 -15.37 -0.86 -15.65
CA ASP A 58 -15.60 -1.92 -16.62
C ASP A 58 -16.50 -3.03 -16.05
N ASP A 59 -16.22 -3.48 -14.82
CA ASP A 59 -16.87 -4.66 -14.24
C ASP A 59 -17.91 -4.32 -13.15
N GLY A 60 -18.02 -3.05 -12.75
CA GLY A 60 -18.92 -2.60 -11.71
C GLY A 60 -18.72 -3.33 -10.38
N PHE A 61 -19.80 -3.49 -9.60
CA PHE A 61 -19.76 -4.27 -8.36
C PHE A 61 -19.64 -5.79 -8.61
N ALA A 62 -19.86 -6.26 -9.84
CA ALA A 62 -19.73 -7.68 -10.20
C ALA A 62 -18.25 -8.10 -10.35
N GLY A 63 -17.35 -7.15 -10.66
CA GLY A 63 -15.89 -7.36 -10.72
C GLY A 63 -15.18 -7.40 -9.36
N LEU A 64 -15.92 -7.31 -8.25
CA LEU A 64 -15.35 -7.40 -6.91
C LEU A 64 -14.94 -8.84 -6.61
N THR A 65 -13.75 -9.23 -7.05
CA THR A 65 -13.13 -10.51 -6.72
C THR A 65 -12.26 -10.39 -5.47
N ARG A 66 -11.82 -11.52 -4.90
CA ARG A 66 -10.91 -11.52 -3.75
C ARG A 66 -9.64 -10.72 -4.00
N SER A 67 -9.11 -10.75 -5.22
CA SER A 67 -7.91 -9.98 -5.59
C SER A 67 -8.17 -8.47 -5.46
N VAL A 68 -9.32 -7.98 -5.93
CA VAL A 68 -9.69 -6.55 -5.85
C VAL A 68 -9.81 -6.07 -4.41
N TYR A 69 -10.35 -6.88 -3.48
CA TYR A 69 -10.39 -6.52 -2.06
C TYR A 69 -9.00 -6.40 -1.44
N VAL A 70 -8.07 -7.29 -1.79
CA VAL A 70 -6.68 -7.20 -1.30
C VAL A 70 -5.94 -6.03 -1.94
N GLN A 71 -6.21 -5.71 -3.22
CA GLN A 71 -5.72 -4.49 -3.86
C GLN A 71 -6.24 -3.24 -3.12
N LEU A 72 -7.53 -3.22 -2.76
CA LEU A 72 -8.13 -2.12 -2.00
C LEU A 72 -7.51 -1.97 -0.60
N LEU A 73 -7.17 -3.07 0.06
CA LEU A 73 -6.42 -3.04 1.33
C LEU A 73 -5.03 -2.43 1.14
N ALA A 74 -4.28 -2.84 0.12
CA ALA A 74 -2.98 -2.26 -0.23
C ALA A 74 -3.09 -0.76 -0.55
N TRP A 75 -4.16 -0.36 -1.24
CA TRP A 75 -4.48 1.03 -1.53
C TRP A 75 -4.76 1.81 -0.23
N CYS A 76 -5.54 1.27 0.70
CA CYS A 76 -5.81 1.88 2.01
C CYS A 76 -4.54 2.06 2.85
N ILE A 77 -3.67 1.06 2.93
CA ILE A 77 -2.37 1.16 3.64
C ILE A 77 -1.55 2.31 3.06
N THR A 78 -1.48 2.40 1.72
CA THR A 78 -0.73 3.46 1.03
C THR A 78 -1.35 4.83 1.31
N LEU A 79 -2.68 4.96 1.19
CA LEU A 79 -3.38 6.23 1.40
C LEU A 79 -3.19 6.74 2.82
N ILE A 80 -3.44 5.90 3.83
CA ILE A 80 -3.29 6.27 5.24
C ILE A 80 -1.82 6.63 5.52
N GLY A 81 -0.89 5.89 4.94
CA GLY A 81 0.54 6.18 5.00
C GLY A 81 0.93 7.54 4.44
N LEU A 82 0.42 7.87 3.25
CA LEU A 82 0.65 9.17 2.61
C LEU A 82 0.00 10.32 3.39
N ILE A 83 -1.21 10.13 3.93
CA ILE A 83 -1.87 11.11 4.80
C ILE A 83 -1.04 11.35 6.08
N ALA A 84 -0.58 10.29 6.73
CA ALA A 84 0.28 10.39 7.91
C ALA A 84 1.61 11.08 7.58
N TRP A 85 2.19 10.78 6.42
CA TRP A 85 3.39 11.46 5.94
C TRP A 85 3.15 12.95 5.67
N LEU A 86 2.02 13.34 5.07
CA LEU A 86 1.66 14.74 4.86
C LEU A 86 1.56 15.53 6.17
N ARG A 87 1.03 14.89 7.23
CA ARG A 87 0.87 15.50 8.55
C ARG A 87 2.17 15.60 9.33
N SER A 88 3.00 14.56 9.33
CA SER A 88 4.17 14.49 10.21
C SER A 88 5.50 14.74 9.50
N ARG A 89 5.54 14.64 8.17
CA ARG A 89 6.74 14.77 7.31
C ARG A 89 7.91 13.85 7.68
N TYR A 90 7.67 12.82 8.49
CA TYR A 90 8.68 11.82 8.83
C TYR A 90 8.90 10.85 7.69
N GLU A 91 10.07 10.93 7.06
CA GLU A 91 10.45 10.07 5.94
C GLU A 91 10.56 8.59 6.32
N SER A 92 10.89 8.31 7.58
CA SER A 92 10.94 6.95 8.12
C SER A 92 9.60 6.24 8.07
N LEU A 93 8.47 6.96 7.98
CA LEU A 93 7.15 6.37 7.83
C LEU A 93 7.01 5.61 6.51
N LEU A 94 7.66 6.09 5.44
CA LEU A 94 7.68 5.41 4.14
C LEU A 94 8.39 4.06 4.18
N LEU A 95 9.30 3.84 5.15
CA LEU A 95 9.94 2.54 5.38
C LEU A 95 8.94 1.45 5.78
N ILE A 96 7.78 1.84 6.29
CA ILE A 96 6.69 0.93 6.65
C ILE A 96 5.68 0.86 5.51
N VAL A 97 5.26 2.02 5.00
CA VAL A 97 4.21 2.12 3.98
C VAL A 97 4.59 1.37 2.71
N ALA A 98 5.75 1.68 2.12
CA ALA A 98 6.14 1.14 0.83
C ALA A 98 6.21 -0.41 0.82
N PRO A 99 6.90 -1.10 1.75
CA PRO A 99 6.97 -2.55 1.73
C PRO A 99 5.65 -3.24 2.09
N PHE A 100 4.86 -2.70 3.02
CA PHE A 100 3.55 -3.29 3.35
C PHE A 100 2.57 -3.16 2.17
N SER A 101 2.56 -2.02 1.49
CA SER A 101 1.77 -1.82 0.28
C SER A 101 2.21 -2.75 -0.84
N LEU A 102 3.53 -2.88 -1.07
CA LEU A 102 4.10 -3.81 -2.06
C LEU A 102 3.71 -5.26 -1.75
N LEU A 103 3.90 -5.72 -0.52
CA LEU A 103 3.60 -7.08 -0.09
C LEU A 103 2.10 -7.39 -0.27
N THR A 104 1.24 -6.49 0.18
CA THR A 104 -0.21 -6.67 0.08
C THR A 104 -0.66 -6.67 -1.39
N PHE A 105 -0.09 -5.80 -2.22
CA PHE A 105 -0.39 -5.76 -3.66
C PHE A 105 0.11 -7.02 -4.39
N LEU A 106 1.29 -7.52 -4.04
CA LEU A 106 1.82 -8.81 -4.52
C LEU A 106 0.86 -9.97 -4.23
N ILE A 107 0.38 -10.06 -3.00
CA ILE A 107 -0.63 -11.07 -2.61
C ILE A 107 -1.87 -10.93 -3.48
N ALA A 108 -2.32 -9.70 -3.74
CA ALA A 108 -3.48 -9.44 -4.58
C ALA A 108 -3.28 -9.95 -6.02
N LEU A 109 -2.10 -9.74 -6.61
CA LEU A 109 -1.76 -10.27 -7.94
C LEU A 109 -1.69 -11.80 -7.96
N LEU A 110 -1.17 -12.44 -6.92
CA LEU A 110 -1.16 -13.90 -6.80
C LEU A 110 -2.58 -14.48 -6.73
N LEU A 111 -3.48 -13.78 -6.04
CA LEU A 111 -4.89 -14.17 -5.92
C LEU A 111 -5.68 -13.95 -7.22
N ARG A 112 -5.21 -13.12 -8.14
CA ARG A 112 -5.83 -12.89 -9.46
C ARG A 112 -5.82 -14.13 -10.35
N HIS A 113 -4.97 -15.12 -10.08
CA HIS A 113 -4.99 -16.38 -10.82
C HIS A 113 -5.99 -17.40 -10.26
N ALA A 114 -6.64 -17.09 -9.14
CA ALA A 114 -7.68 -17.90 -8.49
C ALA A 114 -9.03 -17.16 -8.49
N GLU A 115 -9.51 -16.80 -9.69
CA GLU A 115 -10.72 -15.99 -9.90
C GLU A 115 -11.99 -16.79 -9.60
N THR A 116 -12.34 -16.87 -8.33
CA THR A 116 -13.68 -17.26 -7.91
C THR A 116 -14.48 -15.99 -7.62
N PRO A 117 -15.59 -15.72 -8.34
CA PRO A 117 -16.50 -14.64 -8.00
C PRO A 117 -16.91 -14.77 -6.53
N LEU A 118 -17.03 -13.65 -5.83
CA LEU A 118 -17.48 -13.71 -4.45
C LEU A 118 -18.93 -14.24 -4.39
N PRO A 119 -19.25 -15.12 -3.43
CA PRO A 119 -20.61 -15.55 -3.19
C PRO A 119 -21.55 -14.34 -3.03
N PRO A 120 -22.75 -14.34 -3.63
CA PRO A 120 -23.69 -13.22 -3.56
C PRO A 120 -24.07 -12.80 -2.12
N VAL A 121 -23.93 -13.71 -1.15
CA VAL A 121 -24.16 -13.43 0.28
C VAL A 121 -23.12 -12.46 0.88
N LEU A 122 -21.96 -12.30 0.24
CA LEU A 122 -20.92 -11.33 0.60
C LEU A 122 -21.10 -10.02 -0.19
N SER A 123 -22.34 -9.59 -0.40
CA SER A 123 -22.68 -8.33 -1.05
C SER A 123 -23.72 -7.57 -0.20
N GLY A 124 -23.66 -6.24 -0.22
CA GLY A 124 -24.61 -5.38 0.50
C GLY A 124 -23.97 -4.43 1.54
N MET A 125 -24.79 -3.50 2.04
CA MET A 125 -24.38 -2.35 2.86
C MET A 125 -23.57 -2.76 4.11
N THR A 126 -24.03 -3.76 4.86
CA THR A 126 -23.35 -4.22 6.09
C THR A 126 -21.96 -4.76 5.79
N PHE A 127 -21.82 -5.55 4.73
CA PHE A 127 -20.53 -6.09 4.31
C PHE A 127 -19.57 -4.98 3.86
N THR A 128 -20.07 -4.00 3.08
CA THR A 128 -19.28 -2.84 2.64
C THR A 128 -18.77 -2.02 3.82
N ILE A 129 -19.64 -1.67 4.78
CA ILE A 129 -19.24 -0.90 5.96
C ILE A 129 -18.24 -1.69 6.82
N HIS A 130 -18.49 -2.99 7.02
CA HIS A 130 -17.62 -3.87 7.81
C HIS A 130 -16.22 -3.99 7.20
N ILE A 131 -16.12 -4.28 5.90
CA ILE A 131 -14.84 -4.40 5.20
C ILE A 131 -14.10 -3.05 5.17
N THR A 132 -14.80 -1.95 4.93
CA THR A 132 -14.19 -0.61 4.95
C THR A 132 -13.58 -0.30 6.32
N ALA A 133 -14.32 -0.60 7.39
CA ALA A 133 -13.82 -0.45 8.76
C ALA A 133 -12.59 -1.33 9.03
N ILE A 134 -12.61 -2.59 8.58
CA ILE A 134 -11.46 -3.51 8.67
C ILE A 134 -10.24 -2.94 7.93
N PHE A 135 -10.41 -2.45 6.70
CA PHE A 135 -9.27 -1.96 5.91
C PHE A 135 -8.63 -0.71 6.52
N ILE A 136 -9.45 0.21 7.01
CA ILE A 136 -8.96 1.39 7.74
C ILE A 136 -8.23 0.95 9.02
N SER A 137 -8.81 0.02 9.77
CA SER A 137 -8.22 -0.50 11.01
C SER A 137 -6.87 -1.17 10.75
N ILE A 138 -6.79 -2.08 9.77
CA ILE A 138 -5.54 -2.77 9.40
C ILE A 138 -4.48 -1.77 8.92
N GLY A 139 -4.87 -0.79 8.09
CA GLY A 139 -3.95 0.23 7.62
C GLY A 139 -3.36 1.08 8.74
N LEU A 140 -4.20 1.54 9.68
CA LEU A 140 -3.75 2.27 10.87
C LEU A 140 -2.89 1.39 11.78
N MET A 141 -3.25 0.12 11.97
CA MET A 141 -2.51 -0.84 12.78
C MET A 141 -1.11 -1.10 12.20
N ALA A 142 -1.00 -1.30 10.88
CA ALA A 142 0.28 -1.52 10.20
C ALA A 142 1.22 -0.31 10.40
N LEU A 143 0.70 0.91 10.29
CA LEU A 143 1.45 2.12 10.55
C LEU A 143 1.86 2.27 12.01
N ALA A 144 0.94 2.02 12.94
CA ALA A 144 1.22 2.09 14.38
C ALA A 144 2.29 1.08 14.79
N PHE A 145 2.19 -0.15 14.27
CA PHE A 145 3.20 -1.20 14.46
C PHE A 145 4.57 -0.74 13.95
N GLY A 146 4.63 -0.27 12.70
CA GLY A 146 5.90 0.17 12.11
C GLY A 146 6.51 1.39 12.82
N ALA A 147 5.69 2.36 13.22
CA ALA A 147 6.12 3.49 14.04
C ALA A 147 6.66 3.03 15.42
N GLY A 148 6.01 2.06 16.05
CA GLY A 148 6.48 1.45 17.31
C GLY A 148 7.83 0.76 17.15
N VAL A 149 8.03 -0.01 16.08
CA VAL A 149 9.33 -0.64 15.77
C VAL A 149 10.41 0.42 15.59
N LEU A 150 10.14 1.47 14.81
CA LEU A 150 11.07 2.58 14.59
C LEU A 150 11.43 3.29 15.91
N PHE A 151 10.44 3.51 16.77
CA PHE A 151 10.65 4.11 18.09
C PHE A 151 11.58 3.26 18.96
N LEU A 152 11.38 1.95 19.01
CA LEU A 152 12.25 1.04 19.77
C LEU A 152 13.69 1.03 19.25
N ILE A 153 13.88 1.07 17.93
CA ILE A 153 15.22 1.15 17.31
C ILE A 153 15.92 2.47 17.70
N GLN A 154 15.20 3.59 17.64
CA GLN A 154 15.71 4.90 18.03
C GLN A 154 16.09 4.93 19.53
N ALA A 155 15.22 4.42 20.40
CA ALA A 155 15.45 4.37 21.85
C ALA A 155 16.69 3.55 22.22
N LYS A 156 16.89 2.38 21.57
CA LYS A 156 18.11 1.57 21.76
C LYS A 156 19.37 2.31 21.31
N THR A 157 19.30 3.01 20.18
CA THR A 157 20.44 3.75 19.61
C THR A 157 20.88 4.88 20.54
N ILE A 158 19.93 5.61 21.14
CA ILE A 158 20.24 6.69 22.10
C ILE A 158 20.89 6.12 23.34
N LYS A 159 20.35 5.05 23.93
CA LYS A 159 20.91 4.41 25.13
C LYS A 159 22.31 3.83 24.90
N SER A 160 22.63 3.35 23.70
CA SER A 160 23.97 2.81 23.38
C SER A 160 25.06 3.87 23.25
N LYS A 161 24.70 5.15 23.17
CA LYS A 161 25.64 6.29 23.02
C LYS A 161 25.82 7.09 24.31
N SER A 162 24.99 6.82 25.33
CA SER A 162 25.13 7.29 26.70
C SER A 162 26.00 6.34 27.49
#